data_AF-A0A5J4RR41-F1
#
_entry.id   AF-A0A5J4RR41-F1
#
_cell.length_a   1.000
_cell.length_b   1.000
_cell.length_c   1.000
_cell.angle_alpha   90.00
_cell.angle_beta   90.00
_cell.angle_gamma   90.00
#
_symmetry.space_group_name_H-M   'P 1'
#
loop_
_entity.id
_entity.type
_entity.pdbx_description
1 polymer ?
#
loop_
_entity_poly.entity_id
_entity_poly.type
_entity_poly.pdbx_seq_one_letter_code
_entity_poly.pdbx_strand_id
1 'polypeptide(L)' 'MVTLKEKVGYGFGDMASSMFWKIFGMYSLFFYIDVFGITAAAAGTMFLAARVWDSFFDLFVGIVADRTKSQ' A
#
# COMPACT_ATOMS: atom_id res chain seq x y z
N MET A 1 3.47 22.02 -20.26
CA MET A 1 3.08 22.45 -18.90
C MET A 1 1.76 21.78 -18.57
N VAL A 2 1.69 21.08 -17.44
CA VAL A 2 0.49 20.38 -16.98
C VAL A 2 -0.58 21.41 -16.58
N THR A 3 -1.83 21.21 -17.03
CA THR A 3 -2.94 22.14 -16.82
C THR A 3 -3.37 22.20 -15.34
N LEU A 4 -4.02 23.30 -14.92
CA LEU A 4 -4.49 23.45 -13.53
C LEU A 4 -5.44 22.31 -13.13
N LYS A 5 -6.28 21.84 -14.06
CA LYS A 5 -7.20 20.71 -13.86
C LYS A 5 -6.45 19.40 -13.62
N GLU A 6 -5.39 19.12 -14.38
CA GLU A 6 -4.56 17.93 -14.18
C GLU A 6 -3.78 17.99 -12.87
N LYS A 7 -3.27 19.16 -12.46
CA LYS A 7 -2.61 19.32 -11.15
C LYS A 7 -3.56 19.06 -9.98
N VAL A 8 -4.76 19.63 -10.05
CA VAL A 8 -5.78 19.42 -9.01
C VAL A 8 -6.25 17.97 -9.02
N GLY A 9 -6.52 17.39 -10.19
CA GLY A 9 -6.90 15.97 -10.32
C GLY A 9 -5.85 15.01 -9.79
N TYR A 10 -4.57 15.26 -10.11
CA TYR A 10 -3.45 14.48 -9.58
C TYR A 10 -3.34 14.62 -8.06
N GLY A 11 -3.45 15.85 -7.52
CA GLY A 11 -3.39 16.08 -6.08
C GLY A 11 -4.52 15.40 -5.30
N PHE A 12 -5.75 15.45 -5.82
CA PHE A 12 -6.87 14.72 -5.22
C PHE A 12 -6.71 13.19 -5.32
N GLY A 13 -6.17 12.69 -6.44
CA GLY A 13 -5.86 11.27 -6.62
C GLY A 13 -4.80 10.78 -5.63
N ASP A 14 -3.71 11.53 -5.47
CA ASP A 14 -2.64 11.24 -4.52
C ASP A 14 -3.14 11.28 -3.07
N MET A 15 -3.96 12.27 -2.73
CA MET A 15 -4.59 12.37 -1.41
C MET A 15 -5.50 11.17 -1.14
N ALA A 16 -6.35 10.78 -2.09
CA ALA A 16 -7.25 9.63 -1.93
C ALA A 16 -6.47 8.33 -1.73
N SER A 17 -5.42 8.11 -2.53
CA SER A 17 -4.54 6.93 -2.42
C SER A 17 -3.84 6.88 -1.06
N SER A 18 -3.26 8.00 -0.63
CA SER A 18 -2.54 8.10 0.64
C SER A 18 -3.45 7.92 1.85
N MET A 19 -4.67 8.47 1.81
CA MET A 19 -5.66 8.29 2.87
C MET A 19 -6.14 6.85 2.95
N PHE A 20 -6.40 6.22 1.81
CA PHE A 20 -6.81 4.83 1.75
C PHE A 20 -5.76 3.93 2.41
N TRP A 21 -4.48 4.07 2.05
CA TRP A 21 -3.39 3.30 2.64
C TRP A 21 -3.28 3.46 4.16
N LYS A 22 -3.43 4.70 4.68
CA LYS A 22 -3.39 4.96 6.12
C LYS A 22 -4.54 4.30 6.87
N ILE A 23 -5.76 4.43 6.35
CA ILE A 23 -6.96 3.85 6.97
C ILE A 23 -6.85 2.32 6.96
N PHE A 24 -6.50 1.75 5.81
CA PHE A 24 -6.38 0.30 5.66
C PHE A 24 -5.29 -0.27 6.59
N GLY A 25 -4.12 0.36 6.64
CA GLY A 25 -3.02 -0.06 7.51
C GLY A 25 -3.39 -0.03 8.99
N MET A 26 -4.08 1.03 9.45
CA MET A 26 -4.47 1.17 10.85
C MET A 26 -5.59 0.20 11.24
N TYR A 27 -6.59 0.03 10.38
CA TYR A 27 -7.77 -0.80 10.67
C TYR A 27 -7.52 -2.30 10.50
N SER A 28 -6.61 -2.71 9.60
CA SER A 28 -6.43 -4.13 9.26
C SER A 28 -6.07 -5.00 10.47
N LEU A 29 -5.18 -4.53 11.36
CA LEU A 29 -4.79 -5.33 12.53
C LEU A 29 -5.96 -5.52 13.51
N PHE A 30 -6.71 -4.45 13.77
CA PHE A 30 -7.92 -4.49 14.58
C PHE A 30 -8.96 -5.45 13.98
N PHE A 31 -9.20 -5.35 12.68
CA PHE A 31 -10.13 -6.24 11.98
C PHE A 31 -9.76 -7.72 12.17
N TYR A 32 -8.49 -8.07 12.02
CA TYR A 32 -8.07 -9.47 12.13
C TYR A 32 -8.17 -10.01 13.56
N ILE A 33 -7.82 -9.22 14.57
CA ILE A 33 -7.85 -9.69 15.97
C ILE A 33 -9.27 -9.63 16.53
N ASP A 34 -9.95 -8.49 16.40
CA ASP A 34 -11.18 -8.19 17.13
C ASP A 34 -12.45 -8.54 16.35
N VAL A 35 -12.42 -8.52 15.02
CA VAL A 35 -13.59 -8.87 14.18
C VAL A 35 -13.51 -10.30 13.68
N PHE A 36 -12.35 -10.71 13.14
CA PHE A 36 -12.13 -12.04 12.61
C PHE A 36 -11.77 -13.07 13.68
N GLY A 37 -11.29 -12.61 14.85
CA GLY A 37 -11.07 -13.47 16.02
C GLY A 37 -9.78 -14.31 15.96
N ILE A 38 -8.82 -13.96 15.10
CA ILE A 38 -7.51 -14.65 15.11
C ILE A 38 -6.62 -14.13 16.22
N THR A 39 -5.79 -15.02 16.79
CA THR A 39 -4.87 -14.63 17.86
C THR A 39 -3.91 -13.55 17.39
N ALA A 40 -3.51 -12.65 18.30
CA ALA A 40 -2.54 -11.59 18.00
C ALA A 40 -1.21 -12.14 17.46
N ALA A 41 -0.78 -13.31 17.95
CA ALA A 41 0.40 -14.00 17.43
C ALA A 41 0.21 -14.43 15.97
N ALA A 42 -0.90 -15.07 15.62
CA ALA A 42 -1.21 -15.45 14.24
C ALA A 42 -1.31 -14.23 13.32
N ALA A 43 -2.03 -13.18 13.74
CA ALA A 43 -2.14 -11.93 12.99
C ALA A 43 -0.75 -11.30 12.75
N GLY A 44 0.09 -11.22 13.79
CA GLY A 44 1.46 -10.72 13.68
C GLY A 44 2.32 -11.52 12.68
N THR A 45 2.24 -12.84 12.71
CA THR A 45 2.95 -13.70 11.74
C THR A 45 2.46 -13.52 10.31
N MET A 46 1.14 -13.33 10.12
CA MET A 46 0.55 -13.06 8.80
C MET A 46 1.02 -11.71 8.24
N PHE A 47 1.04 -10.66 9.07
CA PHE A 47 1.59 -9.36 8.67
C PHE A 47 3.08 -9.46 8.32
N LEU A 48 3.87 -10.22 9.09
CA LEU A 48 5.28 -10.43 8.78
C LEU A 48 5.47 -11.14 7.43
N ALA A 49 4.70 -12.21 7.18
CA ALA A 49 4.73 -12.92 5.91
C ALA A 49 4.32 -12.01 4.74
N ALA A 50 3.25 -11.23 4.92
CA ALA A 50 2.80 -10.25 3.93
C ALA A 50 3.87 -9.20 3.62
N ARG A 51 4.58 -8.68 4.64
CA ARG A 51 5.67 -7.70 4.45
C ARG A 51 6.85 -8.27 3.69
N VAL A 52 7.22 -9.52 3.98
CA VAL A 52 8.30 -10.20 3.26
C VAL A 52 7.92 -10.37 1.80
N TRP A 53 6.69 -10.81 1.52
CA TRP A 53 6.17 -10.93 0.15
C TRP A 53 6.16 -9.60 -0.59
N ASP A 54 5.61 -8.56 0.03
CA ASP A 54 5.53 -7.20 -0.51
C ASP A 54 6.92 -6.65 -0.84
N SER A 55 7.90 -6.86 0.05
CA SER A 55 9.29 -6.44 -0.18
C SER A 55 9.92 -7.09 -1.42
N PHE A 56 9.62 -8.37 -1.68
CA PHE A 56 10.10 -9.03 -2.91
C PHE A 56 9.41 -8.49 -4.15
N PHE A 57 8.11 -8.24 -4.07
CA PHE A 57 7.35 -7.68 -5.18
C PHE A 57 7.80 -6.26 -5.51
N ASP A 58 8.06 -5.43 -4.51
CA ASP A 58 8.61 -4.08 -4.67
C ASP A 58 9.98 -4.10 -5.36
N LEU A 59 10.85 -5.05 -5.03
CA LEU A 59 12.13 -5.23 -5.73
C LEU A 59 11.90 -5.59 -7.20
N PHE A 60 10.96 -6.50 -7.48
CA PHE A 60 10.64 -6.89 -8.86
C PHE A 60 10.08 -5.72 -9.66
N VAL A 61 9.07 -5.02 -9.11
CA VAL A 61 8.47 -3.84 -9.74
C VAL A 61 9.52 -2.74 -9.92
N GLY A 62 10.40 -2.54 -8.94
CA GLY A 62 11.51 -1.59 -9.04
C GLY A 62 12.45 -1.92 -10.21
N ILE A 63 12.88 -3.18 -10.34
CA ILE A 63 13.73 -3.63 -11.46
C ILE A 63 13.01 -3.47 -12.81
N VAL A 64 11.72 -3.76 -12.87
CA VAL A 64 10.92 -3.58 -14.09
C VAL A 64 10.78 -2.10 -14.42
N ALA A 65 10.50 -1.25 -13.42
CA ALA A 65 10.41 0.19 -13.57
C ALA A 65 11.74 0.79 -14.06
N ASP A 66 12.87 0.35 -13.52
CA ASP A 66 14.22 0.77 -13.96
C ASP A 66 14.51 0.41 -15.43
N ARG A 67 13.94 -0.69 -15.92
CA ARG A 67 14.07 -1.12 -17.32
C ARG A 67 13.08 -0.43 -18.25
N THR A 68 12.05 0.21 -17.72
CA THR A 68 11.05 0.93 -18.50
C THR A 68 11.58 2.32 -18.84
N LYS A 69 12.04 2.52 -20.08
CA LYS A 69 12.47 3.84 -20.60
C LYS A 69 11.26 4.73 -20.87
N SER A 70 10.59 5.17 -19.82
CA SER A 70 9.65 6.29 -19.87
C SER A 70 10.03 7.28 -18.75
N GLN A 71 11.10 8.02 -18.99
CA GLN A 71 11.26 9.33 -18.38
C GLN A 71 10.63 10.38 -19.29
#